data_AF-H5SK89-F1
#
_entry.id   AF-H5SK89-F1
#
_cell.length_a   1.000
_cell.length_b   1.000
_cell.length_c   1.000
_cell.angle_alpha   90.00
_cell.angle_beta   90.00
_cell.angle_gamma   90.00
#
_symmetry.space_group_name_H-M   'P 1'
#
loop_
_entity.id
_entity.type
_entity.pdbx_description
1 polymer ?
#
loop_
_entity_poly.entity_id
_entity_poly.type
_entity_poly.pdbx_seq_one_letter_code
_entity_poly.pdbx_strand_id
1 'polypeptide(L)' 'MIYGTRIRLRAIRAYEKCDFVQEGCLRQARFKGGAYYDVWIMSILRPEWEKRRGKPCQSSTTK' A
#
# COMPACT_ATOMS: atom_id res chain seq x y z
N MET A 1 3.22 -0.18 -4.20
CA MET A 1 3.48 0.81 -3.13
C MET A 1 2.80 2.12 -3.51
N ILE A 2 1.87 2.60 -2.69
CA ILE A 2 1.14 3.86 -2.91
C ILE A 2 1.48 4.81 -1.75
N TYR A 3 1.81 6.06 -2.09
CA TYR A 3 2.18 7.11 -1.13
C TYR A 3 1.09 8.17 -1.11
N GLY A 4 0.34 8.25 0.00
CA GLY A 4 -0.77 9.17 0.16
C GLY A 4 -0.52 10.14 1.30
N THR A 5 -0.46 11.43 0.99
CA THR A 5 -0.34 12.51 1.98
C THR A 5 -1.66 12.78 2.72
N ARG A 6 -2.78 12.33 2.14
CA ARG A 6 -4.14 12.41 2.70
C ARG A 6 -4.98 11.31 2.07
N ILE A 7 -5.17 10.20 2.79
CA ILE A 7 -6.05 9.11 2.33
C ILE A 7 -7.47 9.39 2.84
N ARG A 8 -8.47 9.35 1.95
CA ARG A 8 -9.88 9.41 2.35
C ARG A 8 -10.39 8.02 2.72
N LEU A 9 -11.36 7.93 3.63
CA LEU A 9 -12.01 6.66 4.05
C LEU A 9 -12.46 5.76 2.88
N ARG A 10 -12.92 6.38 1.78
CA ARG A 10 -13.34 5.67 0.56
C ARG A 10 -12.18 4.93 -0.13
N ALA A 11 -11.01 5.54 -0.14
CA ALA A 11 -9.82 4.94 -0.70
C ALA A 11 -9.31 3.82 0.21
N ILE A 12 -9.37 3.98 1.54
CA ILE A 12 -9.01 2.93 2.51
C ILE A 12 -9.84 1.66 2.26
N ARG A 13 -11.17 1.77 2.15
CA ARG A 13 -12.05 0.62 1.85
C ARG A 13 -11.73 -0.05 0.51
N ALA A 14 -11.28 0.72 -0.49
CA ALA A 14 -10.87 0.15 -1.78
C ALA A 14 -9.53 -0.59 -1.66
N TYR A 15 -8.60 -0.07 -0.85
CA TYR A 15 -7.30 -0.70 -0.59
C TYR A 15 -7.44 -1.96 0.27
N GLU A 16 -8.25 -1.93 1.33
CA GLU A 16 -8.59 -3.12 2.14
C GLU A 16 -9.20 -4.23 1.28
N LYS A 17 -10.13 -3.90 0.37
CA LYS A 17 -10.70 -4.88 -0.58
C LYS A 17 -9.69 -5.44 -1.58
N CYS A 18 -8.58 -4.73 -1.77
CA CYS A 18 -7.52 -5.15 -2.67
C CYS A 18 -6.40 -5.86 -1.91
N ASP A 19 -6.57 -6.18 -0.61
CA ASP A 19 -5.56 -6.79 0.25
C ASP A 19 -4.27 -5.97 0.34
N PHE A 20 -4.38 -4.64 0.22
CA PHE A 20 -3.23 -3.78 0.51
C PHE A 20 -2.96 -3.80 2.02
N VAL A 21 -1.72 -4.08 2.37
CA VAL A 21 -1.21 -4.03 3.74
C VAL A 21 -0.68 -2.62 4.01
N GLN A 22 -1.06 -2.09 5.18
CA GLN A 22 -0.51 -0.84 5.66
C GLN A 22 0.85 -1.09 6.33
N GLU A 23 1.93 -0.77 5.63
CA GLU A 23 3.30 -0.93 6.16
C GLU A 23 3.65 0.13 7.20
N GLY A 24 3.07 1.33 7.10
CA GLY A 24 3.32 2.38 8.09
C GLY A 24 2.76 3.75 7.74
N CYS A 25 2.80 4.63 8.75
CA CYS A 25 2.54 6.05 8.59
C CYS A 25 3.81 6.82 8.95
N LEU A 26 4.44 7.42 7.96
CA LEU A 26 5.57 8.30 8.17
C LEU A 26 5.04 9.68 8.53
N ARG A 27 5.13 10.03 9.82
CA ARG A 27 4.76 11.37 10.29
C ARG A 27 5.77 12.39 9.80
N GLN A 28 5.28 13.49 9.24
CA GLN A 28 6.11 14.58 8.72
C GLN A 28 7.11 14.20 7.60
N ALA A 29 6.91 13.09 6.88
CA ALA A 29 7.84 12.64 5.84
C ALA A 29 7.93 13.58 4.63
N ARG A 30 6.90 14.38 4.35
CA ARG A 30 6.85 15.24 3.16
C ARG A 30 6.70 16.69 3.57
N PHE A 31 7.71 17.50 3.29
CA PHE A 31 7.64 18.95 3.44
C PHE A 31 7.18 19.58 2.13
N LYS A 32 6.04 20.27 2.12
CA LYS A 32 5.55 20.98 0.92
C LYS A 32 4.84 22.28 1.30
N GLY A 33 5.27 23.41 0.74
CA GLY A 33 4.60 24.70 0.98
C GLY A 33 4.63 25.16 2.45
N GLY A 34 5.72 24.88 3.18
CA GLY A 34 5.90 25.33 4.57
C GLY A 34 5.28 24.42 5.64
N ALA A 35 4.56 23.35 5.25
CA ALA A 35 3.98 22.39 6.18
C ALA A 35 4.57 21.00 5.99
N TYR A 36 4.72 20.30 7.11
CA TYR A 36 4.99 18.87 7.12
C TYR A 36 3.69 18.10 6.99
N TYR A 37 3.71 17.09 6.13
CA TYR A 37 2.59 16.20 5.96
C TYR A 37 2.97 14.75 6.23
N ASP A 38 1.99 14.03 6.77
CA ASP A 38 2.10 12.61 7.04
C ASP A 38 1.88 11.82 5.76
N VAL A 39 2.76 10.86 5.49
CA VAL A 39 2.67 9.98 4.33
C VAL A 39 2.30 8.59 4.80
N TRP A 40 1.14 8.15 4.34
CA TRP A 40 0.68 6.79 4.54
C TRP A 40 1.29 5.90 3.46
N ILE A 41 1.94 4.83 3.89
CA ILE A 41 2.51 3.81 3.03
C ILE A 41 1.60 2.59 3.05
N MET A 42 1.06 2.27 1.88
CA MET A 42 0.37 1.00 1.64
C MET A 42 1.09 0.25 0.52
N SER A 43 1.33 -1.04 0.76
CA SER A 43 1.95 -1.94 -0.20
C SER A 43 1.07 -3.17 -0.37
N ILE A 44 1.32 -3.91 -1.44
CA ILE A 44 0.77 -5.25 -1.63
C ILE A 44 1.89 -6.07 -2.23
N LEU A 45 2.04 -7.31 -1.76
CA LEU A 45 3.05 -8.19 -2.32
C LEU A 45 2.59 -8.63 -3.72
N ARG A 46 3.52 -8.66 -4.68
CA ARG A 46 3.27 -9.18 -6.03
C ARG A 46 2.56 -10.56 -6.04
N PRO A 47 2.96 -11.55 -5.22
CA PRO A 47 2.27 -12.85 -5.22
C PRO A 47 0.80 -12.77 -4.74
N GLU A 48 0.47 -11.86 -3.82
CA GLU A 48 -0.92 -11.65 -3.36
C GLU A 48 -1.78 -11.05 -4.48
N TRP A 49 -1.22 -10.11 -5.23
CA TRP A 49 -1.86 -9.52 -6.39
C TRP A 49 -2.10 -10.53 -7.53
N GLU A 50 -1.11 -11.39 -7.81
CA GLU A 50 -1.19 -12.41 -8.85
C GLU A 50 -2.22 -13.50 -8.51
N LYS A 51 -2.31 -13.90 -7.23
CA LYS A 51 -3.33 -14.84 -6.72
C LYS A 51 -4.76 -14.33 -6.98
N ARG A 52 -4.99 -13.01 -6.93
CA ARG A 52 -6.30 -12.39 -7.18
C ARG A 52 -6.68 -12.31 -8.66
N ARG A 53 -5.71 -12.18 -9.57
CA ARG A 53 -5.95 -12.02 -11.02
C ARG A 53 -6.11 -13.33 -11.79
N GLY A 54 -5.99 -14.49 -11.13
CA GLY A 54 -6.29 -15.77 -11.75
C GLY A 54 -5.23 -16.26 -12.75
N LYS A 55 -3.95 -15.93 -12.53
CA LYS A 55 -2.85 -16.71 -13.12
C LYS A 55 -2.19 -17.54 -12.01
N PRO A 56 -2.47 -18.85 -11.90
CA PRO A 56 -1.67 -19.73 -11.08
C PRO A 56 -0.35 -19.98 -11.82
N CYS A 57 0.69 -19.25 -11.45
CA CYS A 57 2.04 -19.42 -11.98
C CYS A 57 2.99 -19.56 -10.80
N GLN A 58 3.52 -20.76 -10.66
CA GLN A 58 4.31 -21.32 -9.58
C GLN A 58 5.56 -20.50 -9.20
N SER A 59 5.97 -20.53 -7.93
CA SER A 59 7.16 -21.27 -7.47
C SER A 59 7.83 -20.65 -6.22
N SER A 60 8.02 -21.54 -5.24
CA SER A 60 9.05 -21.60 -4.20
C SER A 60 10.20 -20.58 -4.21
N THR A 61 10.45 -19.98 -3.04
CA THR A 61 11.78 -19.77 -2.44
C THR A 61 11.51 -19.62 -0.93
N THR A 62 11.60 -20.66 -0.11
CA THR A 62 12.81 -21.27 0.47
C THR A 62 13.54 -20.33 1.44
N LYS A 63 13.45 -20.70 2.72
CA LYS A 63 14.13 -20.24 3.96
C LYS A 63 13.57 -19.00 4.65
#